data_AF-A0A3R7M2V9-F1
#
_entry.id   AF-A0A3R7M2V9-F1
#
_cell.length_a   1.000
_cell.length_b   1.000
_cell.length_c   1.000
_cell.angle_alpha   90.00
_cell.angle_beta   90.00
_cell.angle_gamma   90.00
#
_symmetry.space_group_name_H-M   'P 1'
#
loop_
_entity.id
_entity.type
_entity.pdbx_description
1 polymer ?
#
loop_
_entity_poly.entity_id
_entity_poly.type
_entity_poly.pdbx_seq_one_letter_code
_entity_poly.pdbx_strand_id
1 'polypeptide(L)'
;MDVTFVVDYGSHTVKHACFSKSDKTLGVDVGVSEASSMAYLEDALDVVPLGRHLAELLSDSCPAEAGLTLSLLTDVLLPQWKRELILKCCFEYLDAKCVFLGYAAATALFSAGETTGMSIDVGYRGVRFVPVVHGIVQTSLSAAVQSVGARGTDQVLSRHLPEAEEPLLRELKSSACWVGEESVALPSRLTLPDGNSLPFPLSSAVCREAGEALLFHAPHINAPFALHHAHQKSLIEFPSLNQWVLFGGASVVKGVREVVRGSLSHAVSPLHVTPRRLQVKVPMHASISGGVILSQLSSFKGMCVHAAEYAEEGPHRCLHLKATDGR
;
A
#
# COMPACT_ATOMS: atom_id res chain seq x y z
N MET A 1 -7.67 -28.57 6.12
CA MET A 1 -7.49 -27.85 4.83
C MET A 1 -6.49 -26.74 5.07
N ASP A 2 -5.59 -26.44 4.14
CA ASP A 2 -4.64 -25.32 4.31
C ASP A 2 -5.29 -24.03 3.80
N VAL A 3 -5.34 -23.02 4.66
CA VAL A 3 -5.90 -21.70 4.34
C VAL A 3 -4.76 -20.72 4.13
N THR A 4 -4.89 -19.88 3.10
CA THR A 4 -3.99 -18.74 2.86
C THR A 4 -4.72 -17.44 3.16
N PHE A 5 -4.18 -16.67 4.10
CA PHE A 5 -4.65 -15.33 4.43
C PHE A 5 -3.61 -14.31 3.95
N VAL A 6 -4.00 -13.45 3.02
CA VAL A 6 -3.16 -12.37 2.50
C VAL A 6 -3.68 -11.06 3.06
N VAL A 7 -2.79 -10.21 3.59
CA VAL A 7 -3.16 -8.93 4.19
C VAL A 7 -2.17 -7.82 3.85
N ASP A 8 -2.70 -6.69 3.41
CA ASP A 8 -2.02 -5.39 3.33
C ASP A 8 -2.49 -4.52 4.49
N TYR A 9 -1.63 -4.36 5.50
CA TYR A 9 -1.98 -3.68 6.75
C TYR A 9 -1.52 -2.21 6.71
N GLY A 10 -2.36 -1.37 6.11
CA GLY A 10 -2.16 0.07 6.06
C GLY A 10 -2.49 0.77 7.39
N SER A 11 -2.10 2.03 7.50
CA SER A 11 -2.32 2.85 8.71
C SER A 11 -3.73 3.40 8.88
N HIS A 12 -4.58 3.24 7.88
CA HIS A 12 -5.94 3.75 7.86
C HIS A 12 -6.92 2.67 7.43
N THR A 13 -6.55 1.92 6.39
CA THR A 13 -7.30 0.76 5.91
C THR A 13 -6.43 -0.50 5.94
N VAL A 14 -7.07 -1.62 6.26
CA VAL A 14 -6.53 -2.98 6.13
C VAL A 14 -7.26 -3.64 4.98
N LYS A 15 -6.52 -4.23 4.04
CA LYS A 15 -7.11 -5.00 2.94
C LYS A 15 -6.68 -6.44 3.05
N HIS A 16 -7.61 -7.38 2.99
CA HIS A 16 -7.30 -8.79 3.16
C HIS A 16 -8.14 -9.70 2.27
N ALA A 17 -7.63 -10.91 2.08
CA ALA A 17 -8.27 -11.99 1.35
C ALA A 17 -7.94 -13.33 2.01
N CYS A 18 -8.95 -14.18 2.23
CA CYS A 18 -8.80 -15.54 2.75
C CYS A 18 -9.29 -16.52 1.69
N PHE A 19 -8.53 -17.60 1.44
CA PHE A 19 -8.96 -18.66 0.53
C PHE A 19 -8.27 -20.00 0.83
N SER A 20 -8.92 -21.09 0.44
CA SER A 20 -8.36 -22.45 0.52
C SER A 20 -7.79 -22.89 -0.84
N LYS A 21 -6.67 -23.61 -0.84
CA LYS A 21 -6.09 -24.18 -2.07
C LYS A 21 -6.99 -25.22 -2.76
N SER A 22 -7.99 -25.76 -2.04
CA SER A 22 -8.96 -26.71 -2.62
C SER A 22 -9.98 -26.05 -3.54
N ASP A 23 -10.16 -24.72 -3.47
CA ASP A 23 -11.07 -23.98 -4.33
C ASP A 23 -10.45 -23.76 -5.70
N LYS A 24 -10.62 -24.76 -6.58
CA LYS A 24 -10.19 -24.73 -7.99
C LYS A 24 -10.91 -23.68 -8.85
N THR A 25 -11.83 -22.91 -8.27
CA THR A 25 -12.69 -21.92 -8.94
C THR A 25 -12.24 -20.47 -8.73
N LEU A 26 -11.26 -20.20 -7.87
CA LEU A 26 -10.79 -18.84 -7.63
C LEU A 26 -9.82 -18.42 -8.74
N GLY A 27 -10.37 -17.78 -9.77
CA GLY A 27 -9.59 -16.92 -10.65
C GLY A 27 -8.97 -15.73 -9.89
N VAL A 28 -8.38 -14.81 -10.64
CA VAL A 28 -7.72 -13.58 -10.12
C VAL A 28 -8.64 -12.69 -9.27
N ASP A 29 -9.95 -12.95 -9.26
CA ASP A 29 -10.98 -12.22 -8.51
C ASP A 29 -11.30 -12.88 -7.15
N VAL A 30 -10.28 -13.07 -6.31
CA VAL A 30 -10.53 -13.31 -4.87
C VAL A 30 -11.10 -12.03 -4.28
N GLY A 31 -12.26 -12.10 -3.63
CA GLY A 31 -12.91 -10.94 -3.01
C GLY A 31 -12.01 -10.29 -1.97
N VAL A 32 -11.57 -9.05 -2.24
CA VAL A 32 -10.81 -8.24 -1.29
C VAL A 32 -11.77 -7.60 -0.31
N SER A 33 -11.56 -7.86 0.98
CA SER A 33 -12.28 -7.21 2.08
C SER A 33 -11.47 -6.02 2.60
N GLU A 34 -12.16 -4.95 3.01
CA GLU A 34 -11.56 -3.76 3.60
C GLU A 34 -12.09 -3.56 5.04
N ALA A 35 -11.20 -3.24 5.97
CA ALA A 35 -11.52 -2.88 7.35
C ALA A 35 -10.72 -1.65 7.79
N SER A 36 -11.17 -0.94 8.83
CA SER A 36 -10.40 0.16 9.42
C SER A 36 -9.18 -0.37 10.16
N SER A 37 -8.05 0.34 10.06
CA SER A 37 -6.83 -0.02 10.79
C SER A 37 -6.97 0.26 12.28
N MET A 38 -6.55 -0.70 13.11
CA MET A 38 -6.63 -0.60 14.58
C MET A 38 -5.28 -0.73 15.29
N ALA A 39 -4.17 -0.80 14.52
CA ALA A 39 -2.85 -1.07 15.08
C ALA A 39 -1.81 0.05 14.96
N TYR A 40 -2.22 1.23 14.50
CA TYR A 40 -1.32 2.38 14.49
C TYR A 40 -1.62 3.29 15.68
N LEU A 41 -0.65 3.42 16.58
CA LEU A 41 -0.68 4.33 17.72
C LEU A 41 0.37 5.41 17.49
N GLU A 42 -0.01 6.69 17.59
CA GLU A 42 0.90 7.83 17.36
C GLU A 42 1.77 7.67 16.11
N ASP A 43 1.15 7.30 14.98
CA ASP A 43 1.87 7.12 13.71
C ASP A 43 2.88 5.95 13.68
N ALA A 44 2.86 5.05 14.67
CA ALA A 44 3.68 3.85 14.69
C ALA A 44 2.81 2.59 14.73
N LEU A 45 3.16 1.60 13.90
CA LEU A 45 2.55 0.28 13.99
C LEU A 45 2.95 -0.39 15.30
N ASP A 46 1.98 -0.76 16.12
CA ASP A 46 2.13 -1.56 17.32
C ASP A 46 1.73 -3.01 17.03
N VAL A 47 2.60 -3.94 17.41
CA VAL A 47 2.45 -5.36 17.09
C VAL A 47 1.36 -6.03 17.94
N VAL A 48 1.08 -5.55 19.15
CA VAL A 48 0.07 -6.16 20.03
C VAL A 48 -1.35 -5.91 19.51
N PRO A 49 -1.78 -4.67 19.21
CA PRO A 49 -3.04 -4.42 18.52
C PRO A 49 -3.08 -5.04 17.11
N LEU A 50 -1.95 -5.10 16.41
CA LEU A 50 -1.87 -5.78 15.11
C LEU A 50 -2.27 -7.24 15.23
N GLY A 51 -1.66 -7.98 16.17
CA GLY A 51 -1.99 -9.38 16.41
C GLY A 51 -3.46 -9.60 16.75
N ARG A 52 -4.02 -8.77 17.66
CA ARG A 52 -5.44 -8.84 18.03
C ARG A 52 -6.36 -8.60 16.83
N HIS A 53 -6.12 -7.53 16.07
CA HIS A 53 -6.95 -7.22 14.91
C HIS A 53 -6.83 -8.29 13.81
N LEU A 54 -5.62 -8.84 13.57
CA LEU A 54 -5.45 -9.94 12.63
C LEU A 54 -6.20 -11.20 13.09
N ALA A 55 -6.21 -11.51 14.39
CA ALA A 55 -6.97 -12.64 14.92
C ALA A 55 -8.48 -12.48 14.72
N GLU A 56 -9.01 -11.26 14.91
CA GLU A 56 -10.42 -10.92 14.65
C GLU A 56 -10.77 -11.11 13.16
N LEU A 57 -9.95 -10.55 12.25
CA LEU A 57 -10.16 -10.70 10.81
C LEU A 57 -10.07 -12.17 10.36
N LEU A 58 -9.18 -12.96 10.97
CA LEU A 58 -9.05 -14.39 10.71
C LEU A 58 -10.26 -15.17 11.20
N SER A 59 -10.81 -14.87 12.38
CA SER A 59 -11.99 -15.56 12.91
C SER A 59 -13.24 -15.34 12.06
N ASP A 60 -13.36 -14.16 11.45
CA ASP A 60 -14.48 -13.84 10.57
C ASP A 60 -14.35 -14.50 9.18
N SER A 61 -13.11 -14.74 8.75
CA SER A 61 -12.81 -15.11 7.36
C SER A 61 -12.44 -16.58 7.16
N CYS A 62 -11.96 -17.28 8.20
CA CYS A 62 -11.27 -18.55 8.03
C CYS A 62 -11.70 -19.60 9.10
N PRO A 63 -11.84 -20.89 8.73
CA PRO A 63 -12.23 -21.96 9.66
C PRO A 63 -11.11 -22.33 10.66
N ALA A 64 -11.47 -22.57 11.92
CA ALA A 64 -10.55 -22.72 13.05
C ALA A 64 -9.59 -23.94 12.99
N GLU A 65 -9.90 -24.98 12.22
CA GLU A 65 -9.12 -26.23 12.16
C GLU A 65 -8.15 -26.31 10.97
N ALA A 66 -7.95 -25.20 10.26
CA ALA A 66 -7.10 -25.14 9.07
C ALA A 66 -5.63 -24.79 9.39
N GLY A 67 -4.69 -25.37 8.64
CA GLY A 67 -3.31 -24.92 8.67
C GLY A 67 -3.21 -23.52 8.09
N LEU A 68 -2.79 -22.54 8.89
CA LEU A 68 -2.72 -21.13 8.49
C LEU A 68 -1.41 -20.82 7.76
N THR A 69 -1.52 -20.38 6.51
CA THR A 69 -0.45 -19.66 5.79
C THR A 69 -0.78 -18.17 5.79
N LEU A 70 0.10 -17.36 6.35
CA LEU A 70 -0.08 -15.92 6.47
C LEU A 70 0.86 -15.17 5.52
N SER A 71 0.33 -14.29 4.67
CA SER A 71 1.08 -13.44 3.76
C SER A 71 0.82 -11.98 4.12
N LEU A 72 1.78 -11.35 4.79
CA LEU A 72 1.61 -10.00 5.32
C LEU A 72 2.51 -9.03 4.54
N LEU A 73 1.88 -8.03 3.93
CA LEU A 73 2.51 -7.01 3.10
C LEU A 73 2.82 -5.80 3.98
N THR A 74 4.09 -5.41 3.97
CA THR A 74 4.63 -4.35 4.82
C THR A 74 5.14 -3.17 4.00
N ASP A 75 5.28 -2.04 4.68
CA ASP A 75 5.96 -0.85 4.18
C ASP A 75 7.48 -1.09 4.11
N VAL A 76 8.13 -0.57 3.05
CA VAL A 76 9.58 -0.59 2.88
C VAL A 76 10.32 0.06 4.06
N LEU A 77 9.71 1.07 4.70
CA LEU A 77 10.29 1.80 5.82
C LEU A 77 10.16 1.08 7.16
N LEU A 78 9.47 -0.05 7.23
CA LEU A 78 9.31 -0.79 8.47
C LEU A 78 10.69 -1.28 8.94
N PRO A 79 11.14 -0.92 10.16
CA PRO A 79 12.47 -1.28 10.63
C PRO A 79 12.56 -2.78 10.92
N GLN A 80 13.76 -3.34 10.80
CA GLN A 80 14.00 -4.78 10.92
C GLN A 80 13.49 -5.37 12.25
N TRP A 81 13.80 -4.73 13.38
CA TRP A 81 13.32 -5.19 14.69
C TRP A 81 11.78 -5.28 14.76
N LYS A 82 11.06 -4.41 14.04
CA LYS A 82 9.60 -4.43 13.99
C LYS A 82 9.09 -5.54 13.08
N ARG A 83 9.78 -5.82 11.96
CA ARG A 83 9.51 -7.00 11.13
C ARG A 83 9.69 -8.29 11.93
N GLU A 84 10.73 -8.38 12.76
CA GLU A 84 10.96 -9.51 13.66
C GLU A 84 9.81 -9.69 14.64
N LEU A 85 9.36 -8.62 15.30
CA LEU A 85 8.21 -8.68 16.20
C LEU A 85 6.92 -9.12 15.50
N ILE A 86 6.66 -8.64 14.28
CA ILE A 86 5.53 -9.12 13.47
C ILE A 86 5.68 -10.62 13.23
N LEU A 87 6.87 -11.09 12.83
CA LEU A 87 7.12 -12.52 12.60
C LEU A 87 6.86 -13.34 13.87
N LYS A 88 7.31 -12.86 15.04
CA LYS A 88 6.99 -13.48 16.34
C LYS A 88 5.49 -13.54 16.57
N CYS A 89 4.78 -12.43 16.37
CA CYS A 89 3.32 -12.38 16.51
C CYS A 89 2.61 -13.40 15.60
N CYS A 90 3.06 -13.53 14.35
CA CYS A 90 2.47 -14.49 13.41
C CYS A 90 2.61 -15.95 13.89
N PHE A 91 3.76 -16.33 14.42
CA PHE A 91 4.00 -17.71 14.87
C PHE A 91 3.50 -17.97 16.29
N GLU A 92 3.82 -17.09 17.26
CA GLU A 92 3.57 -17.33 18.68
C GLU A 92 2.15 -16.97 19.12
N TYR A 93 1.52 -15.97 18.49
CA TYR A 93 0.19 -15.52 18.85
C TYR A 93 -0.90 -16.03 17.90
N LEU A 94 -0.62 -16.08 16.59
CA LEU A 94 -1.59 -16.51 15.57
C LEU A 94 -1.45 -18.00 15.17
N ASP A 95 -0.49 -18.74 15.74
CA ASP A 95 -0.17 -20.14 15.41
C ASP A 95 -0.05 -20.42 13.89
N ALA A 96 0.50 -19.47 13.13
CA ALA A 96 0.72 -19.65 11.70
C ALA A 96 1.72 -20.80 11.45
N LYS A 97 1.47 -21.64 10.45
CA LYS A 97 2.41 -22.72 10.05
C LYS A 97 3.46 -22.22 9.06
N CYS A 98 3.10 -21.20 8.30
CA CYS A 98 3.87 -20.67 7.19
C CYS A 98 3.64 -19.17 7.08
N VAL A 99 4.69 -18.36 7.06
CA VAL A 99 4.58 -16.89 7.03
C VAL A 99 5.42 -16.30 5.90
N PHE A 100 4.81 -15.48 5.06
CA PHE A 100 5.50 -14.61 4.11
C PHE A 100 5.41 -13.16 4.58
N LEU A 101 6.56 -12.49 4.69
CA LEU A 101 6.65 -11.06 4.97
C LEU A 101 7.19 -10.35 3.72
N GLY A 102 6.27 -9.79 2.93
CA GLY A 102 6.58 -9.11 1.69
C GLY A 102 6.46 -7.60 1.77
N TYR A 103 6.77 -6.94 0.66
CA TYR A 103 6.57 -5.50 0.50
C TYR A 103 5.37 -5.21 -0.39
N ALA A 104 4.47 -4.34 0.06
CA ALA A 104 3.33 -3.89 -0.72
C ALA A 104 3.76 -3.28 -2.09
N ALA A 105 4.91 -2.61 -2.11
CA ALA A 105 5.49 -2.04 -3.32
C ALA A 105 5.87 -3.09 -4.38
N ALA A 106 6.46 -4.21 -3.96
CA ALA A 106 6.84 -5.29 -4.87
C ALA A 106 5.62 -6.03 -5.40
N THR A 107 4.65 -6.32 -4.52
CA THR A 107 3.42 -7.00 -4.95
C THR A 107 2.56 -6.13 -5.86
N ALA A 108 2.54 -4.80 -5.69
CA ALA A 108 1.86 -3.92 -6.63
C ALA A 108 2.37 -4.08 -8.08
N LEU A 109 3.68 -4.30 -8.29
CA LEU A 109 4.23 -4.63 -9.62
C LEU A 109 3.79 -6.01 -10.11
N PHE A 110 3.74 -7.01 -9.24
CA PHE A 110 3.24 -8.34 -9.60
C PHE A 110 1.79 -8.29 -10.09
N SER A 111 0.96 -7.41 -9.53
CA SER A 111 -0.41 -7.20 -10.00
C SER A 111 -0.50 -6.61 -11.42
N ALA A 112 0.57 -5.95 -11.87
CA ALA A 112 0.73 -5.45 -13.23
C ALA A 112 1.44 -6.46 -14.17
N GLY A 113 1.82 -7.64 -13.65
CA GLY A 113 2.54 -8.67 -14.40
C GLY A 113 4.05 -8.42 -14.54
N GLU A 114 4.63 -7.52 -13.74
CA GLU A 114 6.04 -7.12 -13.83
C GLU A 114 6.79 -7.43 -12.52
N THR A 115 8.08 -7.73 -12.62
CA THR A 115 8.95 -7.98 -11.45
C THR A 115 10.00 -6.89 -11.25
N THR A 116 10.17 -6.01 -12.23
CA THR A 116 11.12 -4.89 -12.22
C THR A 116 10.37 -3.61 -12.54
N GLY A 117 10.60 -2.54 -11.78
CA GLY A 117 9.94 -1.26 -12.03
C GLY A 117 9.96 -0.35 -10.81
N MET A 118 9.42 0.84 -10.98
CA MET A 118 9.21 1.80 -9.91
C MET A 118 7.80 1.67 -9.36
N SER A 119 7.69 1.42 -8.06
CA SER A 119 6.40 1.38 -7.37
C SER A 119 6.18 2.72 -6.67
N ILE A 120 5.11 3.42 -7.03
CA ILE A 120 4.72 4.69 -6.39
C ILE A 120 3.43 4.47 -5.59
N ASP A 121 3.57 4.47 -4.27
CA ASP A 121 2.46 4.35 -3.31
C ASP A 121 2.00 5.76 -2.89
N VAL A 122 0.73 6.09 -3.11
CA VAL A 122 0.09 7.29 -2.57
C VAL A 122 -0.94 6.84 -1.53
N GLY A 123 -0.49 6.80 -0.28
CA GLY A 123 -1.24 6.25 0.85
C GLY A 123 -1.75 7.31 1.82
N TYR A 124 -2.19 6.85 3.00
CA TYR A 124 -2.72 7.72 4.05
C TYR A 124 -1.65 8.59 4.71
N ARG A 125 -0.52 7.99 5.08
CA ARG A 125 0.58 8.64 5.81
C ARG A 125 1.71 9.14 4.93
N GLY A 126 1.52 9.20 3.62
CA GLY A 126 2.56 9.71 2.74
C GLY A 126 2.59 9.08 1.37
N VAL A 127 3.60 9.52 0.63
CA VAL A 127 3.94 9.05 -0.70
C VAL A 127 5.27 8.32 -0.66
N ARG A 128 5.37 7.15 -1.29
CA ARG A 128 6.60 6.37 -1.38
C ARG A 128 6.99 6.14 -2.83
N PHE A 129 8.29 6.24 -3.09
CA PHE A 129 8.94 5.77 -4.29
C PHE A 129 9.78 4.55 -3.92
N VAL A 130 9.51 3.42 -4.56
CA VAL A 130 10.20 2.16 -4.25
C VAL A 130 10.65 1.50 -5.56
N PRO A 131 11.94 1.56 -5.90
CA PRO A 131 12.48 0.82 -7.02
C PRO A 131 12.58 -0.67 -6.67
N VAL A 132 12.14 -1.53 -7.59
CA VAL A 132 12.15 -2.99 -7.47
C VAL A 132 12.83 -3.55 -8.70
N VAL A 133 13.77 -4.48 -8.51
CA VAL A 133 14.54 -5.11 -9.58
C VAL A 133 14.53 -6.62 -9.36
N HIS A 134 13.97 -7.36 -10.31
CA HIS A 134 13.79 -8.82 -10.24
C HIS A 134 13.09 -9.28 -8.94
N GLY A 135 12.08 -8.53 -8.50
CA GLY A 135 11.34 -8.79 -7.26
C GLY A 135 12.06 -8.34 -5.98
N ILE A 136 13.29 -7.83 -6.05
CA ILE A 136 14.06 -7.35 -4.91
C ILE A 136 13.89 -5.84 -4.76
N VAL A 137 13.46 -5.43 -3.56
CA VAL A 137 13.26 -4.02 -3.22
C VAL A 137 14.60 -3.33 -2.94
N GLN A 138 14.84 -2.23 -3.64
CA GLN A 138 16.04 -1.42 -3.48
C GLN A 138 15.81 -0.34 -2.41
N THR A 139 15.95 -0.73 -1.15
CA THR A 139 15.68 0.11 0.04
C THR A 139 16.55 1.37 0.09
N SER A 140 17.83 1.26 -0.29
CA SER A 140 18.80 2.36 -0.32
C SER A 140 18.47 3.46 -1.36
N LEU A 141 17.64 3.13 -2.34
CA LEU A 141 17.18 4.01 -3.41
C LEU A 141 15.73 4.47 -3.22
N SER A 142 15.04 3.91 -2.24
CA SER A 142 13.66 4.26 -1.93
C SER A 142 13.58 5.66 -1.30
N ALA A 143 12.48 6.35 -1.54
CA ALA A 143 12.17 7.62 -0.90
C ALA A 143 10.76 7.61 -0.32
N ALA A 144 10.55 8.33 0.76
CA ALA A 144 9.25 8.48 1.39
C ALA A 144 9.05 9.89 1.92
N VAL A 145 7.87 10.44 1.69
CA VAL A 145 7.44 11.75 2.19
C VAL A 145 6.25 11.52 3.11
N GLN A 146 6.51 11.48 4.41
CA GLN A 146 5.52 11.08 5.44
C GLN A 146 4.63 12.23 5.94
N SER A 147 4.96 13.46 5.58
CA SER A 147 4.23 14.68 5.98
C SER A 147 3.09 15.06 5.03
N VAL A 148 2.86 14.26 3.99
CA VAL A 148 1.76 14.37 3.04
C VAL A 148 0.92 13.09 3.06
N GLY A 149 0.07 12.85 2.06
CA GLY A 149 -0.83 11.70 2.02
C GLY A 149 -2.27 12.11 2.37
N ALA A 150 -3.18 11.12 2.35
CA ALA A 150 -4.61 11.40 2.61
C ALA A 150 -4.86 12.04 3.98
N ARG A 151 -3.98 11.84 4.96
CA ARG A 151 -4.02 12.53 6.25
C ARG A 151 -3.93 14.05 6.09
N GLY A 152 -3.10 14.55 5.17
CA GLY A 152 -3.00 15.99 4.88
C GLY A 152 -4.30 16.52 4.30
N THR A 153 -4.91 15.77 3.40
CA THR A 153 -6.26 16.06 2.87
C THR A 153 -7.30 16.09 3.98
N ASP A 154 -7.32 15.10 4.87
CA ASP A 154 -8.25 15.04 6.00
C ASP A 154 -8.08 16.23 6.95
N GLN A 155 -6.85 16.64 7.24
CA GLN A 155 -6.59 17.82 8.06
C GLN A 155 -7.20 19.09 7.48
N VAL A 156 -7.14 19.29 6.16
CA VAL A 156 -7.78 20.44 5.51
C VAL A 156 -9.30 20.31 5.57
N LEU A 157 -9.85 19.14 5.24
CA LEU A 157 -11.29 18.92 5.27
C LEU A 157 -11.88 19.12 6.67
N SER A 158 -11.25 18.57 7.71
CA SER A 158 -11.70 18.70 9.10
C SER A 158 -11.59 20.12 9.65
N ARG A 159 -10.73 20.99 9.11
CA ARG A 159 -10.73 22.42 9.48
C ARG A 159 -12.02 23.13 9.02
N HIS A 160 -12.56 22.71 7.89
CA HIS A 160 -13.79 23.29 7.32
C HIS A 160 -15.05 22.55 7.76
N LEU A 161 -14.94 21.26 8.06
CA LEU A 161 -16.02 20.39 8.54
C LEU A 161 -15.54 19.60 9.76
N PRO A 162 -15.47 20.22 10.96
CA PRO A 162 -14.96 19.57 12.17
C PRO A 162 -15.72 18.30 12.56
N GLU A 163 -17.02 18.25 12.28
CA GLU A 163 -17.91 17.12 12.58
C GLU A 163 -17.92 16.04 11.47
N ALA A 164 -17.04 16.14 10.46
CA ALA A 164 -17.01 15.18 9.37
C ALA A 164 -16.37 13.85 9.80
N GLU A 165 -17.16 12.78 9.79
CA GLU A 165 -16.69 11.41 10.01
C GLU A 165 -16.10 10.78 8.73
N GLU A 166 -15.42 9.63 8.90
CA GLU A 166 -14.71 8.92 7.82
C GLU A 166 -15.53 8.65 6.55
N PRO A 167 -16.81 8.21 6.59
CA PRO A 167 -17.60 7.99 5.38
C PRO A 167 -17.76 9.27 4.54
N LEU A 168 -17.95 10.41 5.21
CA LEU A 168 -18.05 11.73 4.57
C LEU A 168 -16.69 12.18 4.02
N LEU A 169 -15.62 12.05 4.81
CA LEU A 169 -14.26 12.40 4.37
C LEU A 169 -13.84 11.57 3.16
N ARG A 170 -14.10 10.26 3.16
CA ARG A 170 -13.81 9.36 2.03
C ARG A 170 -14.52 9.82 0.75
N GLU A 171 -15.80 10.17 0.85
CA GLU A 171 -16.58 10.60 -0.30
C GLU A 171 -16.17 12.00 -0.82
N LEU A 172 -15.80 12.93 0.08
CA LEU A 172 -15.26 14.23 -0.31
C LEU A 172 -13.92 14.09 -1.05
N LYS A 173 -13.05 13.18 -0.58
CA LYS A 173 -11.75 12.89 -1.20
C LYS A 173 -11.90 12.32 -2.62
N SER A 174 -12.84 11.40 -2.83
CA SER A 174 -13.05 10.73 -4.12
C SER A 174 -13.79 11.60 -5.14
N SER A 175 -14.82 12.34 -4.70
CA SER A 175 -15.75 13.04 -5.60
C SER A 175 -15.37 14.49 -5.88
N ALA A 176 -14.64 15.15 -4.97
CA ALA A 176 -14.47 16.60 -5.02
C ALA A 176 -13.02 17.08 -4.94
N CYS A 177 -12.08 16.34 -4.36
CA CYS A 177 -10.69 16.77 -4.23
C CYS A 177 -9.88 16.48 -5.51
N TRP A 178 -8.94 17.36 -5.86
CA TRP A 178 -8.02 17.15 -6.98
C TRP A 178 -6.68 17.86 -6.78
N VAL A 179 -5.69 17.43 -7.55
CA VAL A 179 -4.35 18.03 -7.60
C VAL A 179 -4.09 18.61 -8.99
N GLY A 180 -3.41 19.76 -9.06
CA GLY A 180 -3.01 20.39 -10.32
C GLY A 180 -4.08 21.32 -10.91
N GLU A 181 -3.92 21.67 -12.17
CA GLU A 181 -4.68 22.76 -12.81
C GLU A 181 -6.08 22.34 -13.27
N GLU A 182 -6.29 21.05 -13.58
CA GLU A 182 -7.55 20.57 -14.12
C GLU A 182 -8.61 20.44 -13.03
N SER A 183 -9.48 21.44 -12.91
CA SER A 183 -10.54 21.49 -11.90
C SER A 183 -11.54 20.32 -12.00
N VAL A 184 -12.13 19.96 -10.86
CA VAL A 184 -13.30 19.08 -10.78
C VAL A 184 -14.56 19.93 -10.74
N ALA A 185 -15.56 19.58 -11.56
CA ALA A 185 -16.89 20.14 -11.42
C ALA A 185 -17.51 19.62 -10.13
N LEU A 186 -17.71 20.50 -9.15
CA LEU A 186 -18.25 20.11 -7.86
C LEU A 186 -19.69 19.58 -8.01
N PRO A 187 -20.02 18.46 -7.36
CA PRO A 187 -21.38 17.95 -7.39
C PRO A 187 -22.31 18.90 -6.61
N SER A 188 -23.59 18.93 -6.99
CA SER A 188 -24.60 19.71 -6.23
C SER A 188 -24.99 19.03 -4.92
N ARG A 189 -24.92 17.70 -4.89
CA ARG A 189 -25.18 16.86 -3.71
C ARG A 189 -24.13 15.78 -3.59
N LEU A 190 -23.77 15.45 -2.36
CA LEU A 190 -22.92 14.32 -2.02
C LEU A 190 -23.79 13.13 -1.63
N THR A 191 -23.45 11.92 -2.07
CA THR A 191 -24.14 10.68 -1.67
C THR A 191 -23.16 9.80 -0.91
N LEU A 192 -23.46 9.53 0.36
CA LEU A 192 -22.64 8.72 1.24
C LEU A 192 -22.82 7.21 0.95
N PRO A 193 -21.92 6.34 1.44
CA PRO A 193 -22.00 4.89 1.22
C PRO A 193 -23.29 4.22 1.72
N ASP A 194 -23.97 4.83 2.69
CA ASP A 194 -25.27 4.38 3.21
C ASP A 194 -26.46 4.79 2.31
N GLY A 195 -26.20 5.53 1.24
CA GLY A 195 -27.20 6.06 0.30
C GLY A 195 -27.78 7.42 0.71
N ASN A 196 -27.43 7.95 1.87
CA ASN A 196 -27.89 9.27 2.31
C ASN A 196 -27.24 10.37 1.47
N SER A 197 -28.03 11.38 1.10
CA SER A 197 -27.56 12.48 0.26
C SER A 197 -27.73 13.83 0.92
N LEU A 198 -26.64 14.61 0.96
CA LEU A 198 -26.60 15.95 1.55
C LEU A 198 -26.20 17.02 0.51
N PRO A 199 -26.59 18.29 0.69
CA PRO A 199 -26.05 19.39 -0.11
C PRO A 199 -24.52 19.42 -0.03
N PHE A 200 -23.86 19.75 -1.14
CA PHE A 200 -22.40 19.81 -1.16
C PHE A 200 -21.88 20.92 -0.23
N PRO A 201 -21.02 20.60 0.76
CA PRO A 201 -20.76 21.51 1.88
C PRO A 201 -19.53 22.43 1.69
N LEU A 202 -18.74 22.25 0.62
CA LEU A 202 -17.44 22.92 0.45
C LEU A 202 -17.39 23.81 -0.78
N SER A 203 -16.44 24.75 -0.79
CA SER A 203 -16.11 25.53 -1.98
C SER A 203 -15.06 24.82 -2.82
N SER A 204 -14.96 25.21 -4.10
CA SER A 204 -13.93 24.71 -5.02
C SER A 204 -12.52 24.97 -4.51
N ALA A 205 -12.29 26.14 -3.89
CA ALA A 205 -10.99 26.49 -3.31
C ALA A 205 -10.55 25.53 -2.19
N VAL A 206 -11.48 25.16 -1.29
CA VAL A 206 -11.18 24.21 -0.19
C VAL A 206 -10.91 22.82 -0.75
N CYS A 207 -11.69 22.36 -1.73
CA CYS A 207 -11.48 21.05 -2.35
C CYS A 207 -10.14 20.95 -3.07
N ARG A 208 -9.71 22.06 -3.71
CA ARG A 208 -8.38 22.17 -4.30
C ARG A 208 -7.28 22.14 -3.23
N GLU A 209 -7.40 22.92 -2.17
CA GLU A 209 -6.43 22.94 -1.07
C GLU A 209 -6.28 21.54 -0.44
N ALA A 210 -7.40 20.86 -0.18
CA ALA A 210 -7.43 19.52 0.38
C ALA A 210 -6.78 18.49 -0.56
N GLY A 211 -7.03 18.59 -1.86
CA GLY A 211 -6.36 17.78 -2.87
C GLY A 211 -4.85 18.07 -2.94
N GLU A 212 -4.43 19.34 -2.99
CA GLU A 212 -3.01 19.71 -3.00
C GLU A 212 -2.27 19.23 -1.73
N ALA A 213 -2.93 19.23 -0.56
CA ALA A 213 -2.39 18.69 0.69
C ALA A 213 -1.99 17.21 0.63
N LEU A 214 -2.48 16.47 -0.39
CA LEU A 214 -2.11 15.08 -0.63
C LEU A 214 -0.64 14.93 -1.05
N LEU A 215 -0.10 15.88 -1.82
CA LEU A 215 1.24 15.81 -2.40
C LEU A 215 2.16 16.96 -1.96
N PHE A 216 1.59 18.00 -1.37
CA PHE A 216 2.29 19.22 -0.99
C PHE A 216 1.97 19.59 0.46
N HIS A 217 2.95 20.10 1.18
CA HIS A 217 2.72 20.79 2.45
C HIS A 217 3.56 22.07 2.43
N ALA A 218 2.89 23.19 2.20
CA ALA A 218 3.53 24.49 2.05
C ALA A 218 4.25 24.91 3.35
N PRO A 219 5.38 25.63 3.26
CA PRO A 219 6.07 26.06 2.04
C PRO A 219 7.22 25.13 1.60
N HIS A 220 7.44 23.99 2.26
CA HIS A 220 8.73 23.26 2.13
C HIS A 220 8.62 21.83 1.59
N ILE A 221 7.46 21.18 1.67
CA ILE A 221 7.34 19.77 1.31
C ILE A 221 6.66 19.63 -0.05
N ASN A 222 7.34 18.91 -0.94
CA ASN A 222 6.91 18.65 -2.30
C ASN A 222 7.23 17.18 -2.63
N ALA A 223 6.23 16.30 -2.56
CA ALA A 223 6.42 14.89 -2.88
C ALA A 223 6.89 14.67 -4.34
N PRO A 224 6.35 15.36 -5.36
CA PRO A 224 6.86 15.27 -6.72
C PRO A 224 8.37 15.53 -6.86
N PHE A 225 8.92 16.47 -6.11
CA PHE A 225 10.37 16.72 -6.09
C PHE A 225 11.16 15.53 -5.51
N ALA A 226 10.68 14.94 -4.42
CA ALA A 226 11.30 13.75 -3.83
C ALA A 226 11.22 12.54 -4.77
N LEU A 227 10.09 12.34 -5.45
CA LEU A 227 9.91 11.29 -6.47
C LEU A 227 10.91 11.47 -7.62
N HIS A 228 11.04 12.70 -8.13
CA HIS A 228 11.98 13.03 -9.20
C HIS A 228 13.43 12.71 -8.81
N HIS A 229 13.86 13.16 -7.63
CA HIS A 229 15.22 12.91 -7.14
C HIS A 229 15.49 11.41 -6.92
N ALA A 230 14.55 10.67 -6.34
CA ALA A 230 14.67 9.23 -6.14
C ALA A 230 14.72 8.47 -7.47
N HIS A 231 13.92 8.89 -8.46
CA HIS A 231 13.97 8.35 -9.81
C HIS A 231 15.33 8.61 -10.47
N GLN A 232 15.86 9.83 -10.42
CA GLN A 232 17.19 10.15 -10.95
C GLN A 232 18.28 9.28 -10.30
N LYS A 233 18.28 9.17 -8.97
CA LYS A 233 19.22 8.32 -8.23
C LYS A 233 19.12 6.86 -8.68
N SER A 234 17.89 6.36 -8.88
CA SER A 234 17.65 4.99 -9.32
C SER A 234 18.12 4.73 -10.74
N LEU A 235 18.02 5.70 -11.65
CA LEU A 235 18.49 5.57 -13.03
C LEU A 235 20.01 5.54 -13.16
N ILE A 236 20.76 6.06 -12.18
CA ILE A 236 22.22 5.95 -12.15
C ILE A 236 22.64 4.50 -11.93
N GLU A 237 21.96 3.80 -11.02
CA GLU A 237 22.27 2.40 -10.67
C GLU A 237 21.58 1.40 -11.60
N PHE A 238 20.34 1.70 -12.02
CA PHE A 238 19.51 0.87 -12.88
C PHE A 238 19.00 1.69 -14.09
N PRO A 239 19.82 1.93 -15.13
CA PRO A 239 19.44 2.75 -16.28
C PRO A 239 18.21 2.24 -17.05
N SER A 240 17.92 0.94 -16.95
CA SER A 240 16.77 0.29 -17.58
C SER A 240 15.46 0.37 -16.78
N LEU A 241 15.45 1.02 -15.61
CA LEU A 241 14.28 1.15 -14.74
C LEU A 241 13.27 2.16 -15.30
N ASN A 242 12.65 1.82 -16.42
CA ASN A 242 11.83 2.71 -17.25
C ASN A 242 10.32 2.46 -17.14
N GLN A 243 9.88 1.60 -16.23
CA GLN A 243 8.47 1.31 -16.03
C GLN A 243 8.03 1.59 -14.60
N TRP A 244 6.79 2.04 -14.43
CA TRP A 244 6.27 2.42 -13.13
C TRP A 244 4.80 2.06 -12.92
N VAL A 245 4.45 1.70 -11.69
CA VAL A 245 3.08 1.46 -11.25
C VAL A 245 2.69 2.49 -10.21
N LEU A 246 1.44 2.97 -10.28
CA LEU A 246 0.84 3.87 -9.31
C LEU A 246 -0.24 3.11 -8.54
N PHE A 247 -0.13 3.10 -7.21
CA PHE A 247 -1.06 2.39 -6.34
C PHE A 247 -1.22 3.12 -5.00
N GLY A 248 -2.11 2.60 -4.14
CA GLY A 248 -2.41 3.17 -2.83
C GLY A 248 -3.79 3.79 -2.76
N GLY A 249 -4.32 3.96 -1.55
CA GLY A 249 -5.71 4.39 -1.32
C GLY A 249 -6.03 5.77 -1.90
N ALA A 250 -5.07 6.69 -1.90
CA ALA A 250 -5.26 8.05 -2.41
C ALA A 250 -4.71 8.24 -3.83
N SER A 251 -4.25 7.17 -4.47
CA SER A 251 -3.72 7.24 -5.84
C SER A 251 -4.80 7.51 -6.90
N VAL A 252 -6.07 7.36 -6.53
CA VAL A 252 -7.24 7.56 -7.38
C VAL A 252 -7.77 9.00 -7.34
N VAL A 253 -7.25 9.84 -6.45
CA VAL A 253 -7.60 11.27 -6.41
C VAL A 253 -7.20 11.92 -7.75
N LYS A 254 -8.10 12.73 -8.31
CA LYS A 254 -7.91 13.32 -9.65
C LYS A 254 -6.61 14.16 -9.68
N GLY A 255 -5.83 14.02 -10.76
CA GLY A 255 -4.61 14.79 -10.97
C GLY A 255 -3.33 14.17 -10.38
N VAL A 256 -3.44 13.24 -9.43
CA VAL A 256 -2.28 12.58 -8.81
C VAL A 256 -1.42 11.88 -9.85
N ARG A 257 -2.05 11.13 -10.76
CA ARG A 257 -1.37 10.41 -11.84
C ARG A 257 -0.58 11.37 -12.74
N GLU A 258 -1.17 12.49 -13.10
CA GLU A 258 -0.60 13.48 -14.01
C GLU A 258 0.61 14.16 -13.38
N VAL A 259 0.50 14.53 -12.09
CA VAL A 259 1.60 15.09 -11.30
C VAL A 259 2.74 14.10 -11.13
N VAL A 260 2.44 12.84 -10.76
CA VAL A 260 3.46 11.78 -10.63
C VAL A 260 4.14 11.54 -11.98
N ARG A 261 3.37 11.40 -13.08
CA ARG A 261 3.93 11.23 -14.42
C ARG A 261 4.86 12.39 -14.79
N GLY A 262 4.47 13.62 -14.51
CA GLY A 262 5.30 14.81 -14.72
C GLY A 262 6.62 14.70 -13.96
N SER A 263 6.59 14.39 -12.66
CA SER A 263 7.79 14.25 -11.84
C SER A 263 8.80 13.23 -12.40
N LEU A 264 8.30 12.12 -12.94
CA LEU A 264 9.14 11.08 -13.54
C LEU A 264 9.66 11.46 -14.92
N SER A 265 8.84 12.15 -15.74
CA SER A 265 9.16 12.50 -17.12
C SER A 265 10.23 13.58 -17.24
N HIS A 266 10.37 14.43 -16.23
CA HIS A 266 11.40 15.47 -16.21
C HIS A 266 12.80 14.96 -15.81
N ALA A 267 12.92 13.71 -15.34
CA ALA A 267 14.21 13.16 -14.96
C ALA A 267 15.13 13.02 -16.17
N VAL A 268 16.40 13.41 -16.00
CA VAL A 268 17.45 13.17 -16.99
C VAL A 268 17.72 11.67 -17.01
N SER A 269 17.24 10.98 -18.04
CA SER A 269 17.46 9.55 -18.24
C SER A 269 18.65 9.32 -19.16
N PRO A 270 19.62 8.45 -18.79
CA PRO A 270 20.73 8.08 -19.67
C PRO A 270 20.28 7.50 -21.01
N LEU A 271 19.10 6.86 -21.03
CA LEU A 271 18.53 6.24 -22.22
C LEU A 271 17.62 7.19 -23.02
N HIS A 272 17.38 8.42 -22.53
CA HIS A 272 16.44 9.37 -23.11
C HIS A 272 15.02 8.80 -23.34
N VAL A 273 14.62 7.82 -22.51
CA VAL A 273 13.29 7.18 -22.59
C VAL A 273 12.34 7.79 -21.56
N THR A 274 11.12 8.10 -22.00
CA THR A 274 10.03 8.48 -21.08
C THR A 274 9.53 7.23 -20.34
N PRO A 275 9.45 7.24 -18.99
CA PRO A 275 8.99 6.08 -18.25
C PRO A 275 7.56 5.64 -18.61
N ARG A 276 7.39 4.36 -18.94
CA ARG A 276 6.11 3.74 -19.27
C ARG A 276 5.31 3.43 -18.01
N ARG A 277 4.06 3.90 -17.97
CA ARG A 277 3.13 3.53 -16.90
C ARG A 277 2.58 2.12 -17.12
N LEU A 278 2.65 1.30 -16.08
CA LEU A 278 2.00 -0.01 -15.98
C LEU A 278 0.55 0.16 -15.54
N GLN A 279 -0.34 -0.66 -16.12
CA GLN A 279 -1.76 -0.64 -15.78
C GLN A 279 -2.06 -1.71 -14.73
N VAL A 280 -2.93 -1.36 -13.78
CA VAL A 280 -3.47 -2.26 -12.76
C VAL A 280 -4.99 -2.14 -12.77
N LYS A 281 -5.70 -3.22 -12.46
CA LYS A 281 -7.18 -3.27 -12.52
C LYS A 281 -7.82 -2.29 -11.54
N VAL A 282 -7.38 -2.31 -10.28
CA VAL A 282 -7.83 -1.41 -9.22
C VAL A 282 -6.62 -0.90 -8.45
N PRO A 283 -6.17 0.37 -8.67
CA PRO A 283 -4.96 0.90 -8.04
C PRO A 283 -4.93 0.80 -6.51
N MET A 284 -6.08 0.98 -5.85
CA MET A 284 -6.18 0.87 -4.39
C MET A 284 -5.95 -0.56 -3.87
N HIS A 285 -6.15 -1.57 -4.71
CA HIS A 285 -6.02 -3.00 -4.39
C HIS A 285 -4.77 -3.65 -5.00
N ALA A 286 -3.94 -2.90 -5.74
CA ALA A 286 -2.83 -3.48 -6.49
C ALA A 286 -1.87 -4.30 -5.61
N SER A 287 -1.52 -3.81 -4.42
CA SER A 287 -0.67 -4.50 -3.45
C SER A 287 -1.26 -5.85 -3.01
N ILE A 288 -2.52 -5.86 -2.57
CA ILE A 288 -3.22 -7.06 -2.11
C ILE A 288 -3.49 -8.04 -3.26
N SER A 289 -3.91 -7.56 -4.43
CA SER A 289 -4.09 -8.40 -5.63
C SER A 289 -2.78 -9.07 -6.04
N GLY A 290 -1.67 -8.34 -6.01
CA GLY A 290 -0.35 -8.92 -6.27
C GLY A 290 0.09 -9.93 -5.20
N GLY A 291 -0.26 -9.69 -3.93
CA GLY A 291 -0.01 -10.63 -2.85
C GLY A 291 -0.80 -11.93 -3.02
N VAL A 292 -2.06 -11.83 -3.45
CA VAL A 292 -2.91 -12.98 -3.81
C VAL A 292 -2.29 -13.76 -4.97
N ILE A 293 -1.94 -13.09 -6.07
CA ILE A 293 -1.27 -13.71 -7.23
C ILE A 293 0.01 -14.43 -6.80
N LEU A 294 0.87 -13.76 -6.03
CA LEU A 294 2.12 -14.32 -5.53
C LEU A 294 1.89 -15.58 -4.71
N SER A 295 0.89 -15.57 -3.81
CA SER A 295 0.61 -16.70 -2.91
C SER A 295 0.08 -17.96 -3.59
N GLN A 296 -0.43 -17.82 -4.83
CA GLN A 296 -0.89 -18.93 -5.66
C GLN A 296 0.23 -19.57 -6.49
N LEU A 297 1.41 -18.96 -6.58
CA LEU A 297 2.55 -19.53 -7.31
C LEU A 297 3.07 -20.80 -6.64
N SER A 298 3.57 -21.74 -7.44
CA SER A 298 4.18 -22.98 -6.95
C SER A 298 5.42 -22.71 -6.08
N SER A 299 6.17 -21.66 -6.38
CA SER A 299 7.37 -21.23 -5.63
C SER A 299 7.07 -20.54 -4.31
N PHE A 300 5.83 -20.12 -4.05
CA PHE A 300 5.48 -19.29 -2.89
C PHE A 300 5.88 -19.92 -1.56
N LYS A 301 5.64 -21.23 -1.38
CA LYS A 301 6.02 -21.94 -0.15
C LYS A 301 7.54 -21.92 0.11
N GLY A 302 8.37 -21.81 -0.94
CA GLY A 302 9.82 -21.66 -0.79
C GLY A 302 10.25 -20.27 -0.31
N MET A 303 9.43 -19.25 -0.58
CA MET A 303 9.65 -17.86 -0.17
C MET A 303 9.21 -17.58 1.27
N CYS A 304 8.39 -18.46 1.85
CA CYS A 304 7.90 -18.33 3.21
C CYS A 304 8.90 -18.85 4.25
N VAL A 305 8.77 -18.33 5.46
CA VAL A 305 9.34 -18.92 6.68
C VAL A 305 8.37 -19.99 7.19
N HIS A 306 8.90 -21.17 7.54
CA HIS A 306 8.10 -22.27 8.11
C HIS A 306 8.23 -22.31 9.63
N ALA A 307 7.21 -22.80 10.34
CA ALA A 307 7.22 -22.84 11.80
C ALA A 307 8.42 -23.60 12.39
N ALA A 308 8.88 -24.68 11.74
CA ALA A 308 10.08 -25.41 12.14
C ALA A 308 11.37 -24.58 11.97
N GLU A 309 11.49 -23.87 10.83
CA GLU A 309 12.61 -22.96 10.55
C GLU A 309 12.64 -21.82 11.58
N TYR A 310 11.48 -21.24 11.89
CA TYR A 310 11.35 -20.21 12.92
C TYR A 310 11.78 -20.69 14.31
N ALA A 311 11.36 -21.91 14.70
CA ALA A 311 11.70 -22.47 16.00
C ALA A 311 13.20 -22.76 16.16
N GLU A 312 13.87 -23.12 15.06
CA GLU A 312 15.31 -23.41 15.05
C GLU A 312 16.17 -22.14 14.96
N GLU A 313 15.80 -21.21 14.09
CA GLU A 313 16.66 -20.08 13.69
C GLU A 313 16.28 -18.75 14.34
N GLY A 314 15.05 -18.64 14.84
CA GLY A 314 14.50 -17.40 15.37
C GLY A 314 14.23 -16.34 14.29
N PRO A 315 13.55 -15.23 14.66
CA PRO A 315 13.01 -14.28 13.68
C PRO A 315 14.08 -13.55 12.88
N HIS A 316 15.18 -13.14 13.52
CA HIS A 316 16.25 -12.38 12.85
C HIS A 316 16.87 -13.17 11.69
N ARG A 317 17.27 -14.43 11.95
CA ARG A 317 17.92 -15.26 10.93
C ARG A 317 16.95 -15.71 9.84
N CYS A 318 15.71 -16.03 10.17
CA CYS A 318 14.67 -16.32 9.16
C CYS A 318 14.45 -15.15 8.19
N LEU A 319 14.36 -13.91 8.70
CA LEU A 319 14.19 -12.74 7.85
C LEU A 319 15.38 -12.52 6.91
N HIS A 320 16.60 -12.75 7.40
CA HIS A 320 17.81 -12.66 6.58
C HIS A 320 17.84 -13.73 5.47
N LEU A 321 17.45 -14.97 5.78
CA LEU A 321 17.42 -16.08 4.81
C LEU A 321 16.33 -15.90 3.74
N LYS A 322 15.25 -15.20 4.07
CA LYS A 322 14.12 -14.90 3.16
C LYS A 322 14.12 -13.44 2.69
N ALA A 323 15.28 -12.78 2.71
CA ALA A 323 15.39 -11.37 2.37
C ALA A 323 14.87 -11.08 0.95
N THR A 324 13.98 -10.09 0.86
CA THR A 324 13.45 -9.56 -0.40
C THR A 324 13.88 -8.11 -0.62
N ASP A 325 14.89 -7.68 0.14
CA ASP A 325 15.52 -6.37 0.10
C ASP A 325 17.01 -6.46 0.46
N GLY A 326 17.76 -5.37 0.24
CA GLY A 326 19.20 -5.30 0.51
C GLY A 326 19.60 -5.03 1.96
N ARG A 327 18.70 -5.21 2.94
CA ARG A 327 18.96 -4.99 4.38
C ARG A 327 19.26 -6.31 5.10
#